data_AF-A0A940PAW8-F1
#
_entry.id   AF-A0A940PAW8-F1
#
_cell.length_a   1.000
_cell.length_b   1.000
_cell.length_c   1.000
_cell.angle_alpha   90.00
_cell.angle_beta   90.00
_cell.angle_gamma   90.00
#
_symmetry.space_group_name_H-M   'P 1'
#
loop_
_entity.id
_entity.type
_entity.pdbx_description
1 polymer ?
#
loop_
_entity_poly.entity_id
_entity_poly.type
_entity_poly.pdbx_seq_one_letter_code
_entity_poly.pdbx_strand_id
1 'polypeptide(L)' 'MDRDYVLRVVMPAVHHSLYEAPKTSVHHAMYEAAAISYLLGRGYDFYTARQIVESWEVGEAFPPYQTHPMYPAGYPHVY' A
#
# COMPACT_ATOMS: atom_id res chain seq x y z
N MET A 1 -22.17 -4.90 12.88
CA MET A 1 -21.34 -5.17 11.68
C MET A 1 -20.73 -6.54 11.88
N ASP A 2 -20.89 -7.46 10.93
CA ASP A 2 -20.38 -8.84 11.06
C ASP A 2 -18.90 -8.93 10.66
N ARG A 3 -18.14 -9.80 11.33
CA ARG A 3 -16.73 -10.09 11.03
C ARG A 3 -16.53 -10.37 9.55
N ASP A 4 -17.39 -11.20 8.96
CA ASP A 4 -17.23 -11.64 7.57
C ASP A 4 -17.47 -10.49 6.58
N TYR A 5 -18.33 -9.54 6.96
CA TYR A 5 -18.49 -8.30 6.21
C TYR A 5 -17.21 -7.46 6.27
N VAL A 6 -16.64 -7.25 7.46
CA VAL A 6 -15.39 -6.50 7.63
C VAL A 6 -14.26 -7.11 6.80
N LEU A 7 -14.06 -8.42 6.90
CA LEU A 7 -13.02 -9.14 6.16
C LEU A 7 -13.21 -9.06 4.65
N ARG A 8 -14.45 -9.17 4.13
CA ARG A 8 -14.72 -8.98 2.69
C ARG A 8 -14.40 -7.56 2.22
N VAL A 9 -14.72 -6.54 3.01
CA VAL A 9 -14.47 -5.14 2.64
C VAL A 9 -12.97 -4.89 2.51
N VAL A 10 -12.15 -5.35 3.47
CA VAL A 10 -10.71 -5.05 3.48
C VAL A 10 -9.87 -6.01 2.62
N MET A 11 -10.41 -7.17 2.21
CA MET A 11 -9.68 -8.20 1.46
C MET A 11 -9.00 -7.68 0.17
N PRO A 12 -9.63 -6.80 -0.64
CA PRO A 12 -8.96 -6.23 -1.81
C PRO A 12 -7.70 -5.41 -1.46
N ALA A 13 -7.73 -4.65 -0.36
CA ALA A 13 -6.55 -3.90 0.12
C ALA A 13 -5.43 -4.85 0.53
N VAL A 14 -5.76 -5.91 1.29
CA VAL A 14 -4.78 -6.93 1.71
C VAL A 14 -4.14 -7.63 0.50
N HIS A 15 -4.95 -8.07 -0.47
CA HIS A 15 -4.43 -8.74 -1.67
C HIS A 15 -3.54 -7.83 -2.51
N HIS A 16 -3.93 -6.56 -2.67
CA HIS A 16 -3.11 -5.59 -3.39
C HIS A 16 -1.76 -5.38 -2.71
N SER A 17 -1.74 -5.14 -1.41
CA SER A 17 -0.51 -4.94 -0.66
C SER A 17 0.40 -6.17 -0.64
N LEU A 18 -0.16 -7.38 -0.55
CA LEU A 18 0.63 -8.62 -0.68
C LEU A 18 1.28 -8.76 -2.06
N TYR A 19 0.62 -8.24 -3.10
CA TYR A 19 1.15 -8.23 -4.46
C TYR A 19 2.23 -7.15 -4.68
N GLU A 20 2.14 -6.01 -3.97
CA GLU A 20 3.14 -4.94 -4.03
C GLU A 20 4.37 -5.20 -3.14
N ALA A 21 4.21 -5.91 -2.02
CA ALA A 21 5.30 -6.21 -1.08
C ALA A 21 6.61 -6.72 -1.71
N PRO A 22 6.61 -7.69 -2.65
CA PRO A 22 7.84 -8.14 -3.31
C PRO A 22 8.39 -7.17 -4.36
N LYS A 23 7.63 -6.16 -4.79
CA LYS A 23 8.05 -5.17 -5.78
C LYS A 23 8.61 -3.90 -5.18
N THR A 24 8.14 -3.56 -3.98
CA THR A 24 8.52 -2.36 -3.25
C THR A 24 9.25 -2.77 -1.96
N SER A 25 8.51 -2.90 -0.86
CA SER A 25 8.96 -3.46 0.41
C SER A 25 7.75 -3.82 1.27
N VAL A 26 7.95 -4.66 2.29
CA VAL A 26 6.90 -4.93 3.29
C VAL A 26 6.41 -3.64 3.96
N HIS A 27 7.32 -2.70 4.24
CA HIS A 27 6.96 -1.43 4.88
C HIS A 27 6.03 -0.59 3.99
N HIS A 28 6.37 -0.45 2.70
CA HIS A 28 5.54 0.24 1.70
C HIS A 28 4.15 -0.41 1.58
N ALA A 29 4.11 -1.71 1.34
CA ALA A 29 2.87 -2.47 1.21
C ALA A 29 1.96 -2.33 2.44
N MET A 30 2.53 -2.26 3.65
CA MET A 30 1.75 -2.08 4.88
C MET A 30 1.11 -0.70 4.97
N TYR A 31 1.75 0.36 4.48
CA TYR A 31 1.12 1.69 4.39
C TYR A 31 -0.03 1.67 3.38
N GLU A 32 0.14 1.00 2.25
CA GLU A 32 -0.94 0.88 1.25
C GLU A 32 -2.14 0.14 1.84
N ALA A 33 -1.88 -0.97 2.54
CA ALA A 33 -2.94 -1.75 3.19
C ALA A 33 -3.73 -0.88 4.18
N ALA A 34 -3.04 -0.12 5.02
CA ALA A 34 -3.65 0.74 6.02
C ALA A 34 -4.43 1.91 5.39
N ALA A 35 -3.83 2.61 4.42
CA ALA A 35 -4.44 3.76 3.76
C ALA A 35 -5.67 3.39 2.94
N ILE A 36 -5.57 2.33 2.12
CA ILE A 36 -6.71 1.84 1.33
C ILE A 36 -7.83 1.38 2.28
N SER A 37 -7.50 0.61 3.33
CA SER A 37 -8.51 0.18 4.32
C SER A 37 -9.20 1.34 5.02
N TYR A 38 -8.47 2.41 5.34
CA TYR A 38 -9.05 3.63 5.90
C TYR A 38 -10.05 4.28 4.93
N LEU A 39 -9.68 4.42 3.65
CA LEU A 39 -10.55 5.00 2.62
C LEU A 39 -11.79 4.15 2.34
N LEU A 40 -11.66 2.82 2.36
CA LEU A 40 -12.81 1.91 2.30
C LEU A 40 -13.79 2.19 3.46
N GLY A 41 -13.27 2.37 4.69
CA GLY A 41 -14.07 2.76 5.86
C GLY A 41 -14.72 4.14 5.76
N ARG A 42 -14.22 5.02 4.88
CA ARG A 42 -14.78 6.34 4.58
C ARG A 42 -15.85 6.31 3.47
N GLY A 43 -16.09 5.15 2.86
CA GLY A 43 -17.13 4.95 1.84
C GLY A 43 -16.63 5.00 0.40
N TYR A 44 -15.31 5.06 0.18
CA TYR A 44 -14.76 4.89 -1.17
C TYR A 44 -14.80 3.41 -1.58
N ASP A 45 -15.00 3.14 -2.87
CA ASP A 45 -14.76 1.80 -3.41
C ASP A 45 -13.24 1.53 -3.54
N PHE A 46 -12.88 0.25 -3.71
CA PHE A 46 -11.48 -0.16 -3.76
C PHE A 46 -10.67 0.52 -4.86
N TYR A 47 -11.23 0.72 -6.06
CA TYR A 47 -10.48 1.31 -7.18
C TYR A 47 -10.20 2.78 -6.91
N THR A 48 -11.20 3.52 -6.43
CA THR A 48 -11.02 4.92 -6.04
C THR A 48 -10.03 5.06 -4.88
N ALA A 49 -10.15 4.21 -3.85
CA ALA A 49 -9.23 4.22 -2.70
C ALA A 49 -7.79 3.94 -3.13
N ARG A 50 -7.57 2.94 -3.98
CA ARG A 50 -6.25 2.60 -4.53
C ARG A 50 -5.66 3.76 -5.33
N GLN A 51 -6.42 4.35 -6.25
CA GLN A 51 -5.93 5.47 -7.06
C GLN A 51 -5.55 6.70 -6.23
N ILE A 52 -6.29 6.98 -5.16
CA ILE A 52 -5.92 8.04 -4.20
C ILE A 52 -4.55 7.72 -3.58
N VAL A 53 -4.34 6.48 -3.11
CA VAL A 53 -3.08 6.06 -2.50
C VAL A 53 -1.92 6.09 -3.49
N GLU A 54 -2.10 5.55 -4.70
CA GLU A 54 -1.10 5.59 -5.78
C GLU A 54 -0.72 7.05 -6.14
N SER A 55 -1.67 7.99 -6.04
CA SER A 55 -1.38 9.41 -6.30
C SER A 55 -0.39 10.03 -5.30
N TRP A 56 -0.22 9.43 -4.12
CA TRP A 56 0.73 9.89 -3.10
C TRP A 56 2.16 9.39 -3.35
N GLU A 57 2.33 8.36 -4.17
CA GLU A 57 3.66 7.90 -4.60
C GLU A 57 4.32 8.92 -5.55
N VAL A 58 3.49 9.68 -6.28
CA VAL A 58 3.96 10.78 -7.12
C VAL A 58 4.38 11.95 -6.23
N GLY A 59 5.66 12.29 -6.26
CA GLY A 59 6.22 13.40 -5.47
C GLY A 59 6.63 13.02 -4.05
N GLU A 60 6.96 11.75 -3.80
CA GLU A 60 7.57 11.26 -2.56
C GLU A 60 6.69 11.46 -1.30
N ALA A 61 5.38 11.65 -1.43
CA ALA A 61 4.48 11.88 -0.30
C ALA A 61 4.10 10.59 0.45
N PHE A 62 4.47 9.42 -0.07
CA PHE A 62 4.15 8.12 0.51
C PHE A 62 5.24 7.58 1.47
N PRO A 63 4.90 7.10 2.68
CA PRO A 63 5.87 6.55 3.63
C PRO A 63 6.41 5.16 3.27
N PRO A 64 7.67 4.83 3.61
CA PRO A 64 8.69 5.77 4.09
C PRO A 64 8.96 6.74 2.93
N TYR A 65 9.02 8.04 3.23
CA TYR A 65 9.38 9.04 2.20
C TYR A 65 10.51 8.45 1.40
N GLN A 66 10.37 8.40 0.07
CA GLN A 66 11.45 7.93 -0.78
C GLN A 66 12.64 8.84 -0.51
N THR A 67 13.44 8.50 0.50
CA THR A 67 14.71 9.15 0.73
C THR A 67 15.52 8.68 -0.44
N HIS A 68 15.55 9.48 -1.50
CA HIS A 68 16.54 9.31 -2.52
C HIS A 68 17.90 9.58 -1.86
N PRO A 69 18.76 8.57 -1.75
CA PRO A 69 20.00 8.62 -2.48
C PRO A 69 19.77 7.84 -3.76
N MET A 70 20.35 8.31 -4.85
CA MET A 70 20.74 7.40 -5.94
C MET A 70 21.24 6.09 -5.32
N TYR A 71 20.77 4.95 -5.85
CA TYR A 71 21.39 3.64 -5.59
C TYR A 71 22.91 3.78 -5.40
N PRO A 72 23.48 3.48 -4.21
CA PRO A 72 24.83 3.02 -4.17
C PRO A 72 24.80 1.58 -4.68
N ALA A 73 25.50 1.31 -5.77
CA ALA A 73 25.75 -0.05 -6.24
C ALA A 73 26.26 -0.90 -5.07
N GLY A 74 25.52 -1.93 -4.64
CA GLY A 74 26.12 -2.90 -3.73
C GLY A 74 25.24 -3.76 -2.81
N TYR A 75 23.91 -3.60 -2.74
CA TYR A 75 23.13 -4.55 -1.94
C TYR A 75 22.49 -5.63 -2.81
N PRO A 76 22.88 -6.91 -2.64
CA PRO A 76 22.19 -8.00 -3.29
C PRO A 76 20.82 -8.14 -2.66
N HIS A 77 19.79 -8.20 -3.51
CA HIS A 77 18.47 -8.65 -3.12
C HIS A 77 18.61 -10.05 -2.51
N VAL A 78 18.26 -10.19 -1.23
CA VAL A 78 18.12 -11.50 -0.61
C VAL A 78 16.79 -11.56 0.14
N TYR A 79 15.92 -12.39 -0.43
CA TYR A 79 14.61 -12.91 -0.02
C TYR A 79 13.41 -11.96 -0.04
#